data_AF-A0A800J1R4-F1
#
_entry.id   AF-A0A800J1R4-F1
#
_cell.length_a   1.000
_cell.length_b   1.000
_cell.length_c   1.000
_cell.angle_alpha   90.00
_cell.angle_beta   90.00
_cell.angle_gamma   90.00
#
_symmetry.space_group_name_H-M   'P 1'
#
loop_
_entity.id
_entity.type
_entity.pdbx_description
1 polymer ?
#
loop_
_entity_poly.entity_id
_entity_poly.type
_entity_poly.pdbx_seq_one_letter_code
_entity_poly.pdbx_strand_id
1 'polypeptide(L)'
;MDKRSGLLRLDRVLYSSVYYPANYGFIPRTLGDDGDALDVLVLMSEPVDPLTIVRARPIGMLPMRDEAGGDEKILSISPDDPGWSGYDSLDDLPRHVLRQIERFFQDYKTLEGKVVETSDFVGVEETVQTIREGMARYLEHFPERAWPGA
;
A
#
# COMPACT_ATOMS: atom_id res chain seq x y z
N MET A 1 -10.56 -6.25 1.28
CA MET A 1 -11.43 -6.99 0.33
C MET A 1 -11.73 -8.36 0.92
N ASP A 2 -12.96 -8.86 0.87
CA ASP A 2 -13.23 -10.25 1.27
C ASP A 2 -12.65 -11.19 0.20
N LYS A 3 -11.56 -11.90 0.52
CA LYS A 3 -10.79 -12.70 -0.46
C LYS A 3 -11.61 -13.79 -1.14
N ARG A 4 -12.63 -14.33 -0.46
CA ARG A 4 -13.45 -15.44 -0.96
C ARG A 4 -14.48 -14.96 -1.98
N SER A 5 -15.18 -13.87 -1.68
CA SER A 5 -16.26 -13.34 -2.53
C SER A 5 -15.79 -12.28 -3.52
N GLY A 6 -14.64 -11.64 -3.28
CA GLY A 6 -14.19 -10.46 -4.02
C GLY A 6 -14.96 -9.17 -3.67
N LEU A 7 -15.89 -9.23 -2.72
CA LEU A 7 -16.72 -8.08 -2.34
C LEU A 7 -16.00 -7.17 -1.33
N LEU A 8 -16.46 -5.92 -1.26
CA LEU A 8 -16.08 -5.02 -0.18
C LEU A 8 -16.77 -5.44 1.10
N ARG A 9 -15.98 -5.49 2.17
CA ARG A 9 -16.44 -5.76 3.52
C ARG A 9 -15.86 -4.69 4.43
N LEU A 10 -16.71 -4.10 5.26
CA LEU A 10 -16.25 -3.27 6.37
C LEU A 10 -15.51 -4.18 7.37
N ASP A 11 -14.21 -4.00 7.49
CA ASP A 11 -13.41 -4.66 8.51
C ASP A 11 -13.73 -4.05 9.89
N ARG A 12 -13.55 -2.73 10.01
CA ARG A 12 -13.89 -1.94 11.19
C ARG A 12 -14.00 -0.46 10.85
N VAL A 13 -14.57 0.31 11.77
CA VAL A 13 -14.39 1.77 11.83
C VAL A 13 -13.11 2.04 12.64
N LEU A 14 -12.29 3.02 12.25
CA LEU A 14 -11.08 3.36 13.00
C LEU A 14 -11.44 3.81 14.42
N TYR A 15 -10.70 3.30 15.42
CA TYR A 15 -10.99 3.57 16.82
C TYR A 15 -10.53 4.98 17.22
N SER A 16 -9.55 5.50 16.49
CA SER A 16 -9.02 6.87 16.61
C SER A 16 -9.74 7.83 15.66
N SER A 17 -9.79 9.12 16.04
CA SER A 17 -10.34 10.20 15.20
C SER A 17 -9.36 10.59 14.08
N VAL A 18 -9.07 9.65 13.19
CA VAL A 18 -8.14 9.79 12.06
C VAL A 18 -8.80 9.29 10.77
N TYR A 19 -8.26 9.71 9.63
CA TYR A 19 -8.66 9.23 8.30
C TYR A 19 -7.40 8.83 7.52
N TYR A 20 -7.57 7.95 6.54
CA TYR A 20 -6.46 7.53 5.68
C TYR A 20 -5.89 8.75 4.92
N PRO A 21 -4.56 8.96 4.91
CA PRO A 21 -3.95 10.16 4.35
C PRO A 21 -3.90 10.18 2.81
N ALA A 22 -4.26 9.08 2.15
CA ALA A 22 -4.30 8.93 0.70
C ALA A 22 -5.33 7.87 0.30
N ASN A 23 -5.60 7.75 -1.01
CA ASN A 23 -6.32 6.59 -1.52
C ASN A 23 -5.53 5.33 -1.18
N TYR A 24 -6.20 4.32 -0.60
CA TYR A 24 -5.56 3.12 -0.08
C TYR A 24 -6.20 1.87 -0.66
N GLY A 25 -5.38 0.90 -1.04
CA GLY A 25 -5.81 -0.36 -1.63
C GLY A 25 -4.67 -1.37 -1.67
N PHE A 26 -4.74 -2.28 -2.64
CA PHE A 26 -3.77 -3.36 -2.78
C PHE A 26 -3.35 -3.52 -4.24
N ILE A 27 -2.17 -4.10 -4.47
CA ILE A 27 -1.67 -4.43 -5.80
C ILE A 27 -2.19 -5.82 -6.21
N PRO A 28 -3.02 -5.93 -7.28
CA PRO A 28 -3.54 -7.22 -7.71
C PRO A 28 -2.42 -8.20 -8.07
N ARG A 29 -2.64 -9.49 -7.78
CA ARG A 29 -1.69 -10.59 -8.07
C ARG A 29 -0.32 -10.41 -7.41
N THR A 30 -0.33 -9.92 -6.18
CA THR A 30 0.83 -9.92 -5.28
C THR A 30 0.46 -10.66 -4.00
N LEU A 31 1.46 -11.14 -3.28
CA LEU A 31 1.31 -11.78 -1.97
C LEU A 31 2.40 -11.24 -1.03
N GLY A 32 1.98 -10.57 0.05
CA GLY A 32 2.80 -10.14 1.17
C GLY A 32 3.12 -11.30 2.11
N ASP A 33 3.97 -11.03 3.10
CA ASP A 33 4.39 -12.03 4.08
C ASP A 33 3.27 -12.36 5.10
N ASP A 34 2.30 -11.45 5.26
CA ASP A 34 1.08 -11.62 6.03
C ASP A 34 0.01 -12.49 5.32
N GLY A 35 0.26 -12.86 4.06
CA GLY A 35 -0.65 -13.64 3.22
C GLY A 35 -1.75 -12.81 2.55
N ASP A 36 -1.71 -11.49 2.63
CA ASP A 36 -2.57 -10.56 1.90
C ASP A 36 -1.86 -10.06 0.63
N ALA A 37 -2.57 -9.29 -0.21
CA ALA A 37 -1.91 -8.62 -1.33
C ALA A 37 -1.13 -7.41 -0.79
N LEU A 38 -0.04 -7.03 -1.47
CA LEU A 38 0.76 -5.88 -1.05
C LEU A 38 -0.09 -4.60 -1.01
N ASP A 39 0.04 -3.87 0.08
CA ASP A 39 -0.66 -2.62 0.33
C ASP A 39 -0.07 -1.47 -0.47
N VAL A 40 -0.94 -0.56 -0.93
CA VAL A 40 -0.53 0.64 -1.66
C VAL A 40 -1.34 1.86 -1.25
N LEU A 41 -0.64 2.96 -1.00
CA LEU A 41 -1.18 4.32 -0.94
C LEU A 41 -0.93 4.98 -2.30
N VAL A 42 -1.99 5.51 -2.91
CA VAL A 42 -1.91 6.29 -4.15
C VAL A 42 -2.18 7.76 -3.85
N LEU A 43 -1.13 8.56 -3.91
CA LEU A 43 -1.20 10.01 -3.78
C LEU A 43 -1.72 10.60 -5.09
N MET A 44 -2.82 11.32 -4.99
CA MET A 44 -3.49 12.01 -6.09
C MET A 44 -4.39 13.12 -5.52
N SER A 45 -4.85 14.01 -6.38
CA SER A 45 -5.63 15.20 -6.07
C SER A 45 -7.04 14.87 -5.60
N GLU A 46 -7.63 13.79 -6.12
CA GLU A 46 -9.03 13.43 -5.85
C GLU A 46 -9.15 12.04 -5.20
N PRO A 47 -10.12 11.85 -4.28
CA PRO A 47 -10.45 10.53 -3.79
C PRO A 47 -11.08 9.67 -4.90
N VAL A 48 -10.91 8.36 -4.83
CA VAL A 48 -11.57 7.40 -5.72
C VAL A 48 -12.52 6.49 -4.95
N ASP A 49 -13.58 6.02 -5.61
CA ASP A 49 -14.47 5.03 -5.03
C ASP A 49 -13.74 3.70 -4.79
N PRO A 50 -14.07 2.96 -3.72
CA PRO A 50 -13.51 1.63 -3.48
C PRO A 50 -13.69 0.68 -4.68
N LEU A 51 -12.67 -0.17 -4.93
CA LEU A 51 -12.55 -1.06 -6.11
C LEU A 51 -12.29 -0.36 -7.45
N THR A 52 -12.07 0.96 -7.47
CA THR A 52 -11.56 1.65 -8.68
C THR A 52 -10.16 1.17 -9.02
N ILE A 53 -9.94 0.78 -10.28
CA ILE A 53 -8.60 0.46 -10.78
C ILE A 53 -7.88 1.77 -11.07
N VAL A 54 -6.75 2.00 -10.40
CA VAL A 54 -5.91 3.18 -10.60
C VAL A 54 -4.56 2.74 -11.15
N ARG A 55 -4.11 3.36 -12.24
CA ARG A 55 -2.70 3.23 -12.65
C ARG A 55 -1.85 3.97 -11.63
N ALA A 56 -0.85 3.28 -11.09
CA ALA A 56 -0.01 3.78 -10.02
C ALA A 56 1.46 3.56 -10.38
N ARG A 57 2.30 4.57 -10.12
CA ARG A 57 3.76 4.48 -10.22
C ARG A 57 4.35 4.51 -8.80
N PRO A 58 5.08 3.47 -8.37
CA PRO A 58 5.72 3.47 -7.06
C PRO A 58 6.83 4.51 -7.01
N ILE A 59 6.88 5.27 -5.92
CA ILE A 59 7.89 6.29 -5.64
C ILE A 59 8.73 5.98 -4.40
N GLY A 60 8.30 5.00 -3.59
CA GLY A 60 9.00 4.48 -2.42
C GLY A 60 8.06 3.63 -1.56
N MET A 61 8.49 3.25 -0.37
CA MET A 61 7.63 2.56 0.60
C MET A 61 8.00 2.89 2.04
N LEU A 62 7.05 2.68 2.95
CA LEU A 62 7.26 2.68 4.39
C LEU A 62 7.29 1.21 4.86
N PRO A 63 8.48 0.66 5.20
CA PRO A 63 8.55 -0.64 5.83
C PRO A 63 7.86 -0.58 7.20
N MET A 64 6.95 -1.52 7.41
CA MET A 64 6.15 -1.61 8.63
C MET A 64 6.05 -3.09 9.02
N ARG A 65 6.03 -3.33 10.33
CA ARG A 65 5.84 -4.66 10.90
C ARG A 65 4.73 -4.60 11.94
N ASP A 66 3.85 -5.60 11.92
CA ASP A 66 2.88 -5.82 12.98
C ASP A 66 2.92 -7.26 13.49
N GLU A 67 1.95 -7.65 14.32
CA GLU A 67 1.88 -8.98 14.93
C GLU A 67 1.77 -10.12 13.89
N ALA A 68 1.30 -9.83 12.67
CA ALA A 68 1.09 -10.82 11.60
C ALA A 68 2.32 -11.01 10.70
N GLY A 69 3.26 -10.06 10.67
CA GLY A 69 4.44 -10.14 9.80
C GLY A 69 4.92 -8.79 9.26
N GLY A 70 5.66 -8.85 8.16
CA GLY A 70 5.96 -7.66 7.35
C GLY A 70 4.69 -7.15 6.67
N ASP A 71 4.48 -5.84 6.75
CA ASP A 71 3.26 -5.16 6.33
C ASP A 71 3.62 -3.85 5.60
N GLU A 72 4.51 -3.94 4.60
CA GLU A 72 5.05 -2.79 3.90
C GLU A 72 3.95 -1.95 3.23
N LYS A 73 4.06 -0.62 3.36
CA LYS A 73 3.13 0.32 2.73
C LYS A 73 3.79 0.95 1.52
N ILE A 74 3.41 0.50 0.32
CA ILE A 74 3.94 1.08 -0.92
C ILE A 74 3.34 2.46 -1.12
N LEU A 75 4.19 3.45 -1.38
CA LEU A 75 3.78 4.79 -1.74
C LEU A 75 3.89 4.93 -3.26
N SER A 76 2.79 5.32 -3.88
CA SER A 76 2.68 5.54 -5.31
C SER A 76 2.00 6.86 -5.62
N ILE A 77 2.16 7.34 -6.85
CA ILE A 77 1.38 8.43 -7.43
C ILE A 77 0.54 7.89 -8.58
N SER A 78 -0.51 8.63 -8.98
CA SER A 78 -1.15 8.37 -10.28
C SER A 78 -0.45 9.17 -11.39
N PRO A 79 0.10 8.53 -12.44
CA PRO A 79 0.66 9.25 -13.58
C PRO A 79 -0.42 9.93 -14.45
N ASP A 80 -1.70 9.60 -14.21
CA ASP A 80 -2.85 10.16 -14.92
C ASP A 80 -3.42 11.41 -14.24
N ASP A 81 -2.89 11.78 -13.07
CA ASP A 81 -3.18 13.03 -12.40
C ASP A 81 -2.09 14.06 -12.71
N PRO A 82 -2.39 15.12 -13.49
CA PRO A 82 -1.40 16.14 -13.85
C PRO A 82 -0.76 16.86 -12.66
N GLY A 83 -1.44 16.91 -11.50
CA GLY A 83 -0.89 17.49 -10.27
C GLY A 83 0.17 16.62 -9.60
N TRP A 84 0.20 15.32 -9.94
CA TRP A 84 1.07 14.33 -9.29
C TRP A 84 2.01 13.59 -10.25
N SER A 85 1.79 13.69 -11.57
CA SER A 85 2.58 12.98 -12.59
C SER A 85 4.07 13.35 -12.62
N GLY A 86 4.45 14.48 -12.00
CA GLY A 86 5.83 14.97 -11.94
C GLY A 86 6.67 14.45 -10.77
N TYR A 87 6.09 13.69 -9.84
CA TYR A 87 6.84 13.11 -8.71
C TYR A 87 7.35 11.72 -9.08
N ASP A 88 8.66 11.49 -8.97
CA ASP A 88 9.32 10.24 -9.37
C ASP A 88 9.93 9.48 -8.18
N SER A 89 10.10 10.16 -7.04
CA SER A 89 10.69 9.61 -5.82
C SER A 89 10.12 10.26 -4.55
N LEU A 90 10.38 9.65 -3.38
CA LEU A 90 10.00 10.25 -2.09
C LEU A 90 10.67 11.61 -1.83
N ASP A 91 11.87 11.85 -2.38
CA ASP A 91 12.61 13.10 -2.20
C ASP A 91 11.96 14.28 -2.92
N ASP A 92 11.12 14.02 -3.92
CA ASP A 92 10.35 15.05 -4.62
C ASP A 92 9.18 15.57 -3.77
N LEU A 93 8.77 14.82 -2.74
CA LEU A 93 7.63 15.19 -1.89
C LEU A 93 8.01 16.20 -0.80
N PRO A 94 7.09 17.10 -0.42
CA PRO A 94 7.27 17.88 0.79
C PRO A 94 7.43 16.93 1.99
N ARG A 95 8.52 17.09 2.75
CA ARG A 95 8.86 16.21 3.90
C ARG A 95 7.72 16.03 4.91
N HIS A 96 6.81 16.99 5.02
CA HIS A 96 5.66 16.86 5.92
C HIS A 96 4.66 15.78 5.49
N VAL A 97 4.51 15.52 4.18
CA VAL A 97 3.65 14.47 3.65
C VAL A 97 4.10 13.10 4.17
N LEU A 98 5.40 12.81 4.07
CA LEU A 98 5.98 11.56 4.59
C LEU A 98 5.74 11.41 6.10
N ARG A 99 5.96 12.49 6.87
CA ARG A 99 5.68 12.48 8.32
C ARG A 99 4.22 12.24 8.65
N GLN A 100 3.28 12.77 7.86
CA GLN A 100 1.85 12.53 8.08
C GLN A 100 1.48 11.07 7.81
N ILE A 101 2.02 10.48 6.76
CA ILE A 101 1.81 9.06 6.42
C ILE A 101 2.37 8.15 7.50
N GLU A 102 3.63 8.36 7.89
CA GLU A 102 4.28 7.61 8.97
C GLU A 102 3.48 7.72 10.27
N ARG A 103 3.11 8.95 10.65
CA ARG A 103 2.37 9.19 11.90
C ARG A 103 1.00 8.53 11.90
N PHE A 104 0.31 8.52 10.76
CA PHE A 104 -0.96 7.81 10.63
C PHE A 104 -0.80 6.32 10.96
N PHE A 105 0.19 5.63 10.37
CA PHE A 105 0.40 4.21 10.61
C PHE A 105 0.87 3.88 12.03
N GLN A 106 1.60 4.79 12.68
CA GLN A 106 1.94 4.66 14.10
C GLN A 106 0.71 4.78 15.02
N ASP A 107 -0.28 5.60 14.67
CA ASP A 107 -1.38 5.98 15.57
C ASP A 107 -2.71 5.24 15.33
N TYR A 108 -2.99 4.79 14.10
CA TYR A 108 -4.34 4.34 13.73
C TYR A 108 -4.85 3.11 14.50
N LYS A 109 -3.93 2.26 14.97
CA LYS A 109 -4.21 1.06 15.77
C LYS A 109 -4.02 1.28 17.29
N THR A 110 -3.62 2.47 17.75
CA THR A 110 -3.30 2.72 19.18
C THR A 110 -4.50 2.46 20.09
N LEU A 111 -5.70 2.93 19.74
CA LEU A 111 -6.91 2.71 20.54
C LEU A 111 -7.48 1.28 20.41
N GLU A 112 -6.94 0.46 19.51
CA GLU A 112 -7.17 -0.99 19.48
C GLU A 112 -6.25 -1.74 20.46
N GLY A 113 -5.30 -1.05 21.11
CA GLY A 113 -4.31 -1.66 21.99
C GLY A 113 -3.20 -2.42 21.27
N LYS A 114 -3.03 -2.21 19.96
CA LYS A 114 -1.99 -2.86 19.15
C LYS A 114 -0.80 -1.93 18.93
N VAL A 115 0.38 -2.50 18.86
CA VAL A 115 1.62 -1.79 18.55
C VAL A 115 1.96 -1.98 17.07
N VAL A 116 2.40 -0.90 16.44
CA VAL A 116 2.90 -0.88 15.07
C VAL A 116 4.33 -0.36 15.11
N GLU A 117 5.23 -1.06 14.42
CA GLU A 117 6.62 -0.62 14.25
C GLU A 117 6.84 -0.19 12.80
N THR A 118 7.37 1.02 12.62
CA THR A 118 7.76 1.56 11.31
C THR A 118 9.27 1.77 11.28
N SER A 119 9.87 1.56 10.11
CA SER A 119 11.27 1.90 9.83
C SER A 119 11.36 3.15 8.96
N ASP A 120 12.58 3.61 8.69
CA ASP A 120 12.81 4.67 7.70
C ASP A 120 12.23 4.29 6.33
N PHE A 121 11.70 5.30 5.64
CA PHE A 121 11.25 5.15 4.26
C PHE A 121 12.38 4.66 3.36
N VAL A 122 12.04 3.82 2.39
CA VAL A 122 12.99 3.33 1.39
C VAL A 122 12.59 3.72 -0.03
N GLY A 123 13.58 3.81 -0.90
CA GLY A 123 13.46 4.37 -2.24
C GLY A 123 12.79 3.45 -3.26
N VAL A 124 12.73 3.94 -4.50
CA VAL A 124 12.06 3.29 -5.64
C VAL A 124 12.61 1.90 -5.93
N GLU A 125 13.94 1.72 -5.90
CA GLU A 125 14.59 0.46 -6.29
C GLU A 125 14.16 -0.70 -5.38
N GLU A 126 14.29 -0.52 -4.07
CA GLU A 126 13.87 -1.51 -3.08
C GLU A 126 12.36 -1.76 -3.14
N THR A 127 11.58 -0.69 -3.30
CA THR A 127 10.11 -0.80 -3.44
C THR A 127 9.71 -1.67 -4.63
N VAL A 128 10.33 -1.44 -5.79
CA VAL A 128 10.05 -2.22 -7.01
C VAL A 128 10.49 -3.68 -6.83
N GLN A 129 11.59 -3.91 -6.11
CA GLN A 129 12.03 -5.26 -5.77
C GLN A 129 11.00 -5.99 -4.90
N THR A 130 10.50 -5.35 -3.84
CA THR A 130 9.43 -5.90 -2.98
C THR A 130 8.16 -6.23 -3.77
N ILE A 131 7.76 -5.37 -4.71
CA ILE A 131 6.61 -5.66 -5.59
C ILE A 131 6.86 -6.91 -6.43
N ARG A 132 8.04 -7.03 -7.05
CA ARG A 132 8.39 -8.21 -7.86
C ARG A 132 8.41 -9.49 -7.04
N GLU A 133 8.93 -9.44 -5.83
CA GLU A 133 8.92 -10.58 -4.90
C GLU A 133 7.49 -10.97 -4.53
N GLY A 134 6.62 -10.00 -4.24
CA GLY A 134 5.21 -10.26 -4.00
C GLY A 134 4.50 -10.88 -5.20
N MET A 135 4.82 -10.44 -6.42
CA MET A 135 4.31 -11.06 -7.66
C MET A 135 4.81 -12.50 -7.80
N ALA A 136 6.09 -12.76 -7.54
CA ALA A 136 6.66 -14.10 -7.59
C ALA A 136 6.02 -15.04 -6.57
N ARG A 137 5.85 -14.61 -5.31
CA ARG A 137 5.16 -15.36 -4.26
C ARG A 137 3.72 -15.69 -4.64
N TYR A 138 3.00 -14.73 -5.23
CA TYR A 138 1.64 -14.96 -5.71
C TYR A 138 1.59 -16.05 -6.79
N LEU A 139 2.53 -16.06 -7.73
CA LEU A 139 2.59 -17.08 -8.80
C LEU A 139 2.99 -18.46 -8.27
N GLU A 140 3.89 -18.53 -7.30
CA GLU A 140 4.26 -19.79 -6.64
C GLU A 140 3.05 -20.38 -5.89
N HIS A 141 2.28 -19.54 -5.22
CA HIS A 141 1.12 -19.97 -4.44
C HIS A 141 -0.13 -20.27 -5.30
N PHE A 142 -0.29 -19.58 -6.43
CA PHE A 142 -1.43 -19.72 -7.35
C PHE A 142 -0.95 -19.94 -8.80
N PRO A 143 -0.26 -21.05 -9.09
CA PRO A 143 0.38 -21.29 -10.39
C PRO A 143 -0.62 -21.34 -11.55
N GLU A 144 -1.86 -21.77 -11.29
CA GLU A 144 -2.94 -21.82 -12.27
C GLU A 144 -3.44 -20.42 -12.70
N ARG A 145 -3.06 -19.37 -11.97
CA ARG A 145 -3.47 -17.97 -12.21
C ARG A 145 -2.38 -17.15 -12.90
N ALA A 146 -1.33 -17.82 -13.40
CA ALA A 146 -0.35 -17.21 -14.28
C ALA A 146 -1.04 -16.53 -15.49
N TRP A 147 -0.45 -15.45 -15.99
CA TRP A 147 -0.99 -14.78 -17.17
C TRP A 147 -0.96 -15.75 -18.37
N PRO A 148 -2.05 -15.90 -19.14
CA PRO A 148 -2.01 -16.71 -20.35
C PRO A 148 -0.96 -16.12 -21.32
N GLY A 149 0.14 -16.84 -21.53
CA GLY A 149 1.21 -16.45 -22.47
C GLY A 149 2.46 -15.81 -21.85
N ALA A 150 2.75 -16.05 -20.57
CA ALA A 150 4.10 -15.88 -20.02
C ALA A 150 5.02 -17.05 -20.42
#